data_AF-A0A2G2G6C6-F1
#
_entry.id   AF-A0A2G2G6C6-F1
#
_cell.length_a   1.000
_cell.length_b   1.000
_cell.length_c   1.000
_cell.angle_alpha   90.00
_cell.angle_beta   90.00
_cell.angle_gamma   90.00
#
_symmetry.space_group_name_H-M   'P 1'
#
loop_
_entity.id
_entity.type
_entity.pdbx_description
1 polymer ?
#
loop_
_entity_poly.entity_id
_entity_poly.type
_entity_poly.pdbx_seq_one_letter_code
_entity_poly.pdbx_strand_id
1 'polypeptide(L)'
;MFLWGKTNDLEKNSRIVNKWKKEHRALEKYAGKVMVAYDNNNIKKAKKYLNKLELLALNHLMDEDVTFFDLEKQATDKDTKIVSAMVEFRRSFSGTKKALFHFFFYYTSPKTILDDAFRAKFDGIVSALVQRIEFEESNLYVMISK
;
A
#
# COMPACT_ATOMS: atom_id res chain seq x y z
N MET A 1 -9.68 19.37 -21.69
CA MET A 1 -10.85 19.21 -20.78
C MET A 1 -11.24 17.75 -20.83
N PHE A 2 -10.82 16.97 -19.83
CA PHE A 2 -11.10 15.54 -19.75
C PHE A 2 -12.50 15.37 -19.18
N LEU A 3 -13.43 14.80 -19.97
CA LEU A 3 -14.78 14.53 -19.49
C LEU A 3 -14.78 13.17 -18.79
N TRP A 4 -14.23 13.16 -17.57
CA TRP A 4 -14.67 12.22 -16.54
C TRP A 4 -16.07 12.69 -16.09
N GLY A 5 -17.08 12.19 -16.80
CA GLY A 5 -18.40 12.80 -16.91
C GLY A 5 -19.42 12.27 -15.92
N LYS A 6 -19.27 12.66 -14.64
CA LYS A 6 -20.33 13.05 -13.69
C LYS A 6 -19.63 13.53 -12.42
N THR A 7 -20.04 14.67 -11.88
CA THR A 7 -19.52 15.25 -10.61
C THR A 7 -19.44 14.24 -9.46
N ASN A 8 -20.29 13.21 -9.46
CA ASN A 8 -20.29 12.13 -8.49
C ASN A 8 -19.05 11.21 -8.55
N ASP A 9 -18.42 11.03 -9.71
CA ASP A 9 -17.30 10.08 -9.87
C ASP A 9 -15.99 10.69 -9.37
N LEU A 10 -15.78 12.00 -9.56
CA LEU A 10 -14.65 12.73 -8.99
C LEU A 10 -14.73 12.82 -7.47
N GLU A 11 -15.92 13.09 -6.92
CA GLU A 11 -16.12 13.11 -5.47
C GLU A 11 -15.91 11.72 -4.86
N LYS A 12 -16.40 10.67 -5.52
CA LYS A 12 -16.17 9.28 -5.13
C LYS A 12 -14.68 8.94 -5.12
N ASN A 13 -13.95 9.28 -6.19
CA ASN A 13 -12.51 9.05 -6.26
C ASN A 13 -11.74 9.83 -5.19
N SER A 14 -12.09 11.09 -4.94
CA SER A 14 -11.48 11.89 -3.88
C SER A 14 -11.70 11.27 -2.49
N ARG A 15 -12.90 10.74 -2.21
CA ARG A 15 -13.17 10.02 -0.95
C ARG A 15 -12.32 8.76 -0.81
N ILE A 16 -12.16 7.99 -1.89
CA ILE A 16 -11.32 6.78 -1.91
C ILE A 16 -9.85 7.14 -1.69
N VAL A 17 -9.32 8.12 -2.43
CA VAL A 17 -7.93 8.60 -2.24
C VAL A 17 -7.70 9.10 -0.81
N ASN A 18 -8.65 9.84 -0.23
CA ASN A 18 -8.54 10.28 1.15
C ASN A 18 -8.57 9.12 2.16
N LYS A 19 -9.28 8.03 1.87
CA LYS A 19 -9.22 6.79 2.66
C LYS A 19 -7.82 6.19 2.57
N TRP A 20 -7.28 6.02 1.36
CA TRP A 20 -5.95 5.45 1.15
C TRP A 20 -4.83 6.24 1.83
N LYS A 21 -4.86 7.57 1.75
CA LYS A 21 -3.91 8.43 2.50
C LYS A 21 -4.00 8.24 4.02
N LYS A 22 -5.19 7.97 4.57
CA LYS A 22 -5.34 7.65 5.99
C LYS A 22 -4.76 6.26 6.31
N GLU A 23 -4.91 5.31 5.40
CA GLU A 23 -4.31 3.97 5.52
C GLU A 23 -2.78 4.04 5.46
N HIS A 24 -2.19 4.83 4.57
CA HIS A 24 -0.73 5.09 4.52
C HIS A 24 -0.18 5.56 5.87
N ARG A 25 -0.82 6.56 6.49
CA ARG A 25 -0.45 7.02 7.83
C ARG A 25 -0.59 5.92 8.89
N ALA A 26 -1.56 5.03 8.74
CA ALA A 26 -1.71 3.90 9.64
C ALA A 26 -0.59 2.86 9.43
N LEU A 27 -0.19 2.59 8.18
CA LEU A 27 0.92 1.72 7.84
C LEU A 27 2.23 2.23 8.45
N GLU A 28 2.57 3.50 8.23
CA GLU A 28 3.74 4.16 8.83
C GLU A 28 3.73 4.05 10.36
N LYS A 29 2.58 4.37 10.97
CA LYS A 29 2.40 4.29 12.42
C LYS A 29 2.63 2.87 12.96
N TYR A 30 2.11 1.85 12.30
CA TYR A 30 2.30 0.47 12.75
C TYR A 30 3.71 -0.03 12.44
N ALA A 31 4.33 0.41 11.35
CA ALA A 31 5.72 0.11 11.06
C ALA A 31 6.64 0.64 12.18
N GLY A 32 6.50 1.92 12.55
CA GLY A 32 7.25 2.50 13.66
C GLY A 32 6.99 1.79 15.00
N LYS A 33 5.75 1.36 15.26
CA LYS A 33 5.43 0.57 16.47
C LYS A 33 6.08 -0.81 16.51
N VAL A 34 6.20 -1.49 15.36
CA VAL A 34 6.93 -2.76 15.26
C VAL A 34 8.38 -2.53 15.65
N MET A 35 9.01 -1.51 15.07
CA MET A 35 10.41 -1.15 15.33
C MET A 35 10.67 -0.85 16.80
N VAL A 36 9.90 0.08 17.37
CA VAL A 36 10.03 0.43 18.79
C VAL A 36 9.84 -0.81 19.69
N ALA A 37 8.90 -1.71 19.37
CA ALA A 37 8.70 -2.90 20.17
C ALA A 37 9.83 -3.93 20.00
N TYR A 38 10.36 -4.08 18.80
CA TYR A 38 11.50 -4.96 18.49
C TYR A 38 12.77 -4.48 19.19
N ASP A 39 13.12 -3.20 19.05
CA ASP A 39 14.32 -2.60 19.64
C ASP A 39 14.30 -2.63 21.18
N ASN A 40 13.11 -2.65 21.79
CA ASN A 40 12.92 -2.82 23.24
C ASN A 40 12.84 -4.29 23.68
N ASN A 41 13.22 -5.25 22.82
CA ASN A 41 13.13 -6.70 23.06
C ASN A 41 11.71 -7.18 23.43
N ASN A 42 10.66 -6.42 23.11
CA ASN A 42 9.28 -6.78 23.38
C ASN A 42 8.67 -7.53 22.20
N ILE A 43 9.16 -8.76 21.99
CA ILE A 43 8.82 -9.59 20.82
C ILE A 43 7.31 -9.85 20.71
N LYS A 44 6.62 -10.07 21.83
CA LYS A 44 5.16 -10.26 21.85
C LYS A 44 4.42 -9.05 21.28
N LYS A 45 4.85 -7.84 21.65
CA LYS A 45 4.26 -6.58 21.18
C LYS A 45 4.66 -6.29 19.74
N ALA A 46 5.91 -6.58 19.36
CA ALA A 46 6.38 -6.48 17.98
C ALA A 46 5.55 -7.36 17.04
N LYS A 47 5.36 -8.64 17.37
CA LYS A 47 4.47 -9.54 16.62
C LYS A 47 3.04 -9.04 16.54
N LYS A 48 2.48 -8.54 17.66
CA LYS A 48 1.12 -7.98 17.67
C LYS A 48 0.98 -6.81 16.69
N TYR A 49 1.97 -5.93 16.63
CA TYR A 49 1.94 -4.81 15.69
C TYR A 49 2.24 -5.25 14.26
N LEU A 50 3.09 -6.26 14.07
CA LEU A 50 3.41 -6.81 12.76
C LEU A 50 2.17 -7.45 12.11
N ASN A 51 1.38 -8.22 12.86
CA ASN A 51 0.10 -8.77 12.38
C ASN A 51 -0.90 -7.67 11.99
N LYS A 52 -0.90 -6.54 12.74
CA LYS A 52 -1.76 -5.40 12.38
C LYS A 52 -1.25 -4.69 11.13
N LEU A 53 0.06 -4.56 10.98
CA LEU A 53 0.69 -3.98 9.80
C LEU A 53 0.40 -4.85 8.56
N GLU A 54 0.54 -6.17 8.67
CA GLU A 54 0.17 -7.13 7.64
C GLU A 54 -1.27 -6.90 7.19
N LEU A 55 -2.23 -6.99 8.11
CA LEU A 55 -3.65 -6.84 7.78
C LEU A 55 -3.94 -5.52 7.07
N LEU A 56 -3.37 -4.41 7.54
CA LEU A 56 -3.53 -3.11 6.91
C LEU A 56 -2.91 -3.07 5.51
N ALA A 57 -1.70 -3.59 5.34
CA ALA A 57 -1.00 -3.57 4.07
C ALA A 57 -1.71 -4.44 3.04
N LEU A 58 -2.13 -5.65 3.41
CA LEU A 58 -2.81 -6.56 2.50
C LEU A 58 -4.18 -6.02 2.07
N ASN A 59 -4.97 -5.51 3.01
CA ASN A 59 -6.27 -4.91 2.69
C ASN A 59 -6.11 -3.71 1.77
N HIS A 60 -5.18 -2.81 2.08
CA HIS A 60 -4.90 -1.63 1.27
C HIS A 60 -4.50 -2.02 -0.17
N LEU A 61 -3.55 -2.94 -0.32
CA LEU A 61 -3.10 -3.42 -1.63
C LEU A 61 -4.18 -4.16 -2.43
N MET A 62 -5.13 -4.80 -1.75
CA MET A 62 -6.27 -5.44 -2.40
C MET A 62 -7.32 -4.41 -2.83
N ASP A 63 -7.64 -3.46 -1.96
CA ASP A 63 -8.60 -2.38 -2.25
C ASP A 63 -8.15 -1.55 -3.45
N GLU A 64 -6.85 -1.24 -3.55
CA GLU A 64 -6.27 -0.54 -4.69
C GLU A 64 -6.31 -1.37 -5.97
N ASP A 65 -5.93 -2.65 -5.92
CA ASP A 65 -6.00 -3.52 -7.10
C ASP A 65 -7.42 -3.60 -7.67
N VAL A 66 -8.42 -3.81 -6.82
CA VAL A 66 -9.83 -3.88 -7.21
C VAL A 66 -10.27 -2.54 -7.78
N THR A 67 -9.97 -1.44 -7.11
CA THR A 67 -10.37 -0.11 -7.57
C THR A 67 -9.70 0.25 -8.90
N PHE A 68 -8.41 -0.05 -9.06
CA PHE A 68 -7.69 0.21 -10.29
C PHE A 68 -8.21 -0.62 -11.45
N PHE A 69 -8.59 -1.88 -11.20
CA PHE A 69 -9.23 -2.73 -12.20
C PHE A 69 -10.61 -2.20 -12.62
N ASP A 70 -11.42 -1.74 -11.66
CA ASP A 70 -12.73 -1.16 -11.94
C ASP A 70 -12.61 0.15 -12.74
N LEU A 71 -11.65 1.00 -12.39
CA LEU A 71 -11.34 2.24 -13.10
C LEU A 71 -10.87 1.97 -14.53
N GLU A 72 -10.01 0.97 -14.73
CA GLU A 72 -9.55 0.55 -16.06
C GLU A 72 -10.72 0.05 -16.93
N LYS A 73 -11.65 -0.73 -16.37
CA LYS A 73 -12.85 -1.18 -17.09
C LYS A 73 -13.80 -0.05 -17.50
N GLN A 74 -13.83 1.03 -16.72
CA GLN A 74 -14.69 2.18 -16.95
C GLN A 74 -14.03 3.25 -17.83
N ALA A 75 -12.72 3.11 -18.09
CA ALA A 75 -11.95 4.06 -18.85
C ALA A 75 -12.42 4.13 -20.31
N THR A 76 -12.51 5.36 -20.83
CA THR A 76 -12.78 5.63 -22.24
C THR A 76 -11.47 5.83 -23.00
N ASP A 77 -11.51 5.92 -24.34
CA ASP A 77 -10.33 6.21 -25.17
C ASP A 77 -9.61 7.53 -24.79
N LYS A 78 -10.30 8.44 -24.08
CA LYS A 78 -9.74 9.71 -23.59
C LYS A 78 -8.92 9.56 -22.31
N ASP A 79 -9.00 8.40 -21.65
CA ASP A 79 -8.36 8.11 -20.35
C ASP A 79 -7.08 7.28 -20.49
N THR A 80 -6.62 7.05 -21.72
CA THR A 80 -5.46 6.23 -22.08
C THR A 80 -4.19 6.55 -21.27
N LYS A 81 -3.95 7.82 -20.91
CA LYS A 81 -2.81 8.22 -20.07
C LYS A 81 -2.93 7.75 -18.62
N ILE A 82 -4.11 7.86 -18.02
CA ILE A 82 -4.35 7.46 -16.62
C ILE A 82 -4.28 5.94 -16.52
N VAL A 83 -4.93 5.24 -17.44
CA VAL A 83 -4.87 3.77 -17.53
C VAL A 83 -3.43 3.29 -17.70
N SER A 84 -2.67 3.90 -18.61
CA SER A 84 -1.26 3.53 -18.82
C SER A 84 -0.43 3.73 -17.55
N ALA A 85 -0.59 4.85 -16.85
CA ALA A 85 0.11 5.12 -15.59
C ALA A 85 -0.24 4.08 -14.51
N MET A 86 -1.52 3.69 -14.39
CA MET A 86 -1.96 2.66 -13.44
C MET A 86 -1.42 1.27 -13.80
N VAL A 87 -1.41 0.89 -15.07
CA VAL A 87 -0.85 -0.37 -15.56
C VAL A 87 0.66 -0.42 -15.29
N GLU A 88 1.38 0.65 -15.62
CA GLU A 88 2.82 0.76 -15.38
C GLU A 88 3.15 0.68 -13.89
N PHE A 89 2.38 1.36 -13.05
CA PHE A 89 2.50 1.29 -11.60
C PHE A 89 2.32 -0.14 -11.06
N ARG A 90 1.22 -0.82 -11.42
CA ARG A 90 1.00 -2.21 -10.96
C ARG A 90 2.14 -3.12 -11.41
N ARG A 91 2.66 -2.91 -12.61
CA ARG A 91 3.81 -3.67 -13.13
C ARG A 91 5.07 -3.38 -12.31
N SER A 92 5.41 -2.11 -12.07
CA SER A 92 6.63 -1.72 -11.35
C SER A 92 6.64 -2.18 -9.89
N PHE A 93 5.46 -2.24 -9.25
CA PHE A 93 5.36 -2.67 -7.85
C PHE A 93 4.98 -4.14 -7.66
N SER A 94 4.82 -4.91 -8.74
CA SER A 94 4.48 -6.35 -8.65
C SER A 94 5.51 -7.16 -7.87
N GLY A 95 6.81 -6.83 -8.03
CA GLY A 95 7.90 -7.45 -7.26
C GLY A 95 7.83 -7.08 -5.78
N THR A 96 7.63 -5.80 -5.46
CA THR A 96 7.46 -5.30 -4.09
C THR A 96 6.28 -5.94 -3.39
N LYS A 97 5.13 -6.07 -4.07
CA LYS A 97 3.94 -6.74 -3.56
C LYS A 97 4.22 -8.20 -3.17
N LYS A 98 4.89 -8.96 -4.06
CA LYS A 98 5.29 -10.35 -3.77
C LYS A 98 6.25 -10.43 -2.57
N ALA A 99 7.25 -9.56 -2.53
CA ALA A 99 8.21 -9.51 -1.42
C ALA A 99 7.51 -9.21 -0.09
N LEU A 100 6.57 -8.27 -0.08
CA LEU A 100 5.77 -7.89 1.08
C LEU A 100 4.87 -9.03 1.55
N PHE A 101 4.19 -9.75 0.65
CA PHE A 101 3.42 -10.94 1.00
C PHE A 101 4.30 -12.03 1.61
N HIS A 102 5.44 -12.36 0.99
CA HIS A 102 6.35 -13.37 1.50
C HIS A 102 6.91 -12.98 2.87
N PHE A 103 7.25 -11.70 3.06
CA PHE A 103 7.73 -11.17 4.32
C PHE A 103 6.69 -11.34 5.44
N PHE A 104 5.46 -10.88 5.22
CA PHE A 104 4.41 -10.98 6.21
C PHE A 104 4.08 -12.44 6.51
N PHE A 105 3.82 -13.25 5.49
CA PHE A 105 3.53 -14.67 5.65
C PHE A 105 4.58 -15.40 6.52
N TYR A 106 5.86 -15.08 6.32
CA TYR A 106 6.93 -15.69 7.09
C TYR A 106 6.97 -15.15 8.53
N TYR A 107 7.01 -13.83 8.74
CA TYR A 107 7.29 -13.25 10.07
C TYR A 107 6.06 -13.07 10.96
N THR A 108 4.84 -13.11 10.42
CA THR A 108 3.60 -13.05 11.21
C THR A 108 3.21 -14.43 11.76
N SER A 109 3.77 -15.50 11.18
CA SER A 109 3.63 -16.87 11.67
C SER A 109 3.96 -16.98 13.17
N PRO A 110 3.12 -17.69 13.97
CA PRO A 110 3.38 -17.90 15.39
C PRO A 110 4.74 -18.55 15.67
N LYS A 111 5.21 -19.42 14.77
CA LYS A 111 6.44 -20.23 14.93
C LYS A 111 7.72 -19.47 14.58
N THR A 112 7.64 -18.42 13.77
CA THR A 112 8.82 -17.68 13.29
C THR A 112 9.35 -16.75 14.37
N ILE A 113 10.66 -16.73 14.60
CA ILE A 113 11.29 -15.80 15.53
C ILE A 113 11.61 -14.48 14.83
N LEU A 114 11.59 -13.37 15.57
CA LEU A 114 12.09 -12.09 15.07
C LEU A 114 13.58 -12.02 15.41
N ASP A 115 14.41 -12.62 14.56
CA ASP A 115 15.86 -12.69 14.67
C ASP A 115 16.55 -11.41 14.14
N ASP A 116 17.88 -11.36 14.12
CA ASP A 116 18.60 -10.19 13.57
C ASP A 116 18.32 -10.00 12.07
N ALA A 117 18.04 -11.09 11.35
CA ALA A 117 17.66 -11.04 9.94
C ALA A 117 16.26 -10.39 9.74
N PHE A 118 15.36 -10.48 10.72
CA PHE A 118 14.08 -9.79 10.68
C PHE A 118 14.28 -8.29 10.49
N ARG A 119 15.18 -7.67 11.27
CA ARG A 119 15.41 -6.22 11.24
C ARG A 119 15.77 -5.73 9.84
N ALA A 120 16.80 -6.34 9.24
CA ALA A 120 17.26 -5.98 7.91
C ALA A 120 16.16 -6.13 6.85
N LYS A 121 15.39 -7.23 6.91
CA LYS A 121 14.28 -7.46 5.97
C LYS A 121 13.11 -6.51 6.19
N PHE A 122 12.80 -6.21 7.46
CA PHE A 122 11.73 -5.29 7.81
C PHE A 122 12.05 -3.88 7.32
N ASP A 123 13.28 -3.40 7.52
CA ASP A 123 13.73 -2.10 7.02
C ASP A 123 13.63 -2.04 5.48
N GLY A 124 14.02 -3.11 4.79
CA GLY A 124 13.87 -3.21 3.33
C GLY A 124 12.41 -3.12 2.86
N ILE A 125 11.49 -3.84 3.53
CA ILE A 125 10.06 -3.80 3.20
C ILE A 125 9.44 -2.43 3.50
N VAL A 126 9.79 -1.81 4.64
CA VAL A 126 9.31 -0.47 4.99
C VAL A 126 9.82 0.56 4.00
N SER A 127 11.09 0.51 3.60
CA SER A 127 11.63 1.42 2.58
C SER A 127 10.90 1.28 1.24
N ALA A 128 10.64 0.04 0.80
CA ALA A 128 9.89 -0.20 -0.43
C ALA A 128 8.43 0.28 -0.34
N LEU A 129 7.81 0.16 0.83
CA LEU A 129 6.46 0.68 1.09
C LEU A 129 6.42 2.22 1.06
N VAL A 130 7.41 2.89 1.64
CA VAL A 130 7.52 4.36 1.61
C VAL A 130 7.67 4.85 0.17
N GLN A 131 8.58 4.26 -0.61
CA GLN A 131 8.77 4.61 -2.02
C GLN A 131 7.47 4.43 -2.84
N ARG A 132 6.71 3.38 -2.54
CA ARG A 132 5.39 3.14 -3.14
C ARG A 132 4.41 4.26 -2.80
N ILE A 133 4.25 4.55 -1.51
CA ILE A 133 3.34 5.58 -0.99
C ILE A 133 3.66 6.95 -1.61
N GLU A 134 4.94 7.33 -1.65
CA GLU A 134 5.37 8.60 -2.25
C GLU A 134 5.00 8.70 -3.73
N PHE A 135 5.20 7.61 -4.48
CA PHE A 135 4.82 7.56 -5.89
C PHE A 135 3.30 7.70 -6.07
N GLU A 136 2.51 6.97 -5.27
CA GLU A 136 1.04 6.98 -5.34
C GLU A 136 0.48 8.37 -5.04
N GLU A 137 0.91 8.97 -3.93
CA GLU A 137 0.39 10.25 -3.49
C GLU A 137 0.81 11.41 -4.38
N SER A 138 2.01 11.35 -4.97
CA SER A 138 2.54 12.43 -5.81
C SER A 138 2.10 12.32 -7.28
N ASN A 139 1.69 11.13 -7.73
CA ASN A 139 1.37 10.88 -9.13
C ASN A 139 -0.05 10.34 -9.31
N LEU A 140 -0.29 9.07 -8.97
CA LEU A 140 -1.52 8.38 -9.32
C LEU A 140 -2.76 9.01 -8.68
N TYR A 141 -2.69 9.29 -7.38
CA TYR A 141 -3.82 9.86 -6.66
C TYR A 141 -4.16 11.26 -7.18
N VAL A 142 -3.16 12.02 -7.60
CA VAL A 142 -3.36 13.33 -8.24
C VAL A 142 -4.10 13.19 -9.56
N MET A 143 -3.83 12.15 -10.34
CA MET A 143 -4.49 11.91 -11.62
C MET A 143 -5.93 11.40 -11.47
N ILE A 144 -6.20 10.59 -10.43
CA ILE A 144 -7.50 9.92 -10.23
C ILE A 144 -8.50 10.83 -9.49
N SER A 145 -8.03 11.79 -8.68
CA SER A 145 -8.88 12.66 -7.85
C SER A 145 -9.01 14.12 -8.34
N LYS A 146 -8.45 14.45 -9.50
CA LYS A 146 -8.60 15.76 -10.17
C LYS A 146 -9.68 15.70 -11.25
#